data_AF-A0A0G0NR01-F1
#
_entry.id   AF-A0A0G0NR01-F1
#
_cell.length_a   1.000
_cell.length_b   1.000
_cell.length_c   1.000
_cell.angle_alpha   90.00
_cell.angle_beta   90.00
_cell.angle_gamma   90.00
#
_symmetry.space_group_name_H-M   'P 1'
#
loop_
_entity.id
_entity.type
_entity.pdbx_description
1 polymer ?
#
loop_
_entity_poly.entity_id
_entity_poly.type
_entity_poly.pdbx_seq_one_letter_code
_entity_poly.pdbx_strand_id
1 'polypeptide(L)' 'MFLIFGLGRPDVFSFGDLGLRRAIEKVHGIKELGETDAMKISETWKPYRSVASRYLWKSLDNKG' A
#
# COMPACT_ATOMS: atom_id res chain seq x y z
N MET A 1 -9.39 -5.34 0.67
CA MET A 1 -9.72 -5.69 2.06
C MET A 1 -10.05 -7.16 2.30
N PHE A 2 -11.16 -7.71 1.79
CA PHE A 2 -11.51 -9.13 2.01
C PHE A 2 -10.42 -10.11 1.55
N LEU A 3 -9.82 -9.90 0.37
CA LEU A 3 -8.76 -10.77 -0.15
C LEU A 3 -7.50 -10.81 0.75
N ILE A 4 -7.18 -9.68 1.41
CA ILE A 4 -5.98 -9.53 2.24
C ILE A 4 -6.23 -10.07 3.65
N PHE A 5 -7.35 -9.70 4.27
CA PHE A 5 -7.63 -9.99 5.68
C PHE A 5 -8.52 -11.22 5.89
N GLY A 6 -9.49 -11.47 4.99
CA GLY A 6 -10.38 -12.61 5.07
C GLY A 6 -9.77 -13.88 4.48
N LEU A 7 -9.19 -13.75 3.27
CA LEU A 7 -8.62 -14.90 2.55
C LEU A 7 -7.09 -15.03 2.64
N GLY A 8 -6.41 -14.07 3.27
CA GLY A 8 -4.96 -14.13 3.48
C GLY A 8 -4.13 -14.17 2.18
N ARG A 9 -4.64 -13.66 1.05
CA ARG A 9 -3.88 -13.66 -0.21
C ARG A 9 -2.61 -12.82 -0.06
N PRO A 10 -1.42 -13.33 -0.42
CA PRO A 10 -0.16 -12.64 -0.18
C PRO A 10 0.14 -11.52 -1.18
N ASP A 11 -0.42 -11.59 -2.39
CA ASP A 11 -0.06 -10.71 -3.51
C ASP A 11 -1.21 -9.85 -4.03
N VAL A 12 -1.84 -9.09 -3.14
CA VAL A 12 -2.92 -8.15 -3.46
C VAL A 12 -2.57 -6.75 -2.97
N PHE A 13 -2.73 -5.76 -3.85
CA PHE A 13 -2.63 -4.33 -3.55
C PHE A 13 -3.99 -3.65 -3.83
N SER A 14 -4.41 -2.73 -2.95
CA SER A 14 -5.72 -2.06 -3.05
C SER A 14 -5.56 -0.67 -3.68
N PHE A 15 -5.64 -0.57 -5.01
CA PHE A 15 -5.35 0.67 -5.75
C PHE A 15 -6.22 1.87 -5.36
N GLY A 16 -7.51 1.66 -5.06
CA GLY A 16 -8.43 2.71 -4.62
C GLY A 16 -8.29 3.10 -3.14
N ASP A 17 -7.31 2.54 -2.41
CA ASP A 17 -7.10 2.86 -1.01
C ASP A 17 -6.29 4.16 -0.87
N LEU A 18 -6.98 5.24 -0.47
CA LEU A 18 -6.35 6.55 -0.24
C LEU A 18 -5.29 6.49 0.86
N GLY A 19 -5.45 5.62 1.85
CA GLY A 19 -4.46 5.40 2.90
C GLY A 19 -3.16 4.85 2.34
N LEU A 20 -3.22 3.81 1.50
CA LEU A 20 -2.02 3.27 0.85
C LEU A 20 -1.33 4.32 -0.03
N ARG A 21 -2.09 5.08 -0.84
CA ARG A 21 -1.51 6.16 -1.67
C ARG A 21 -0.80 7.20 -0.80
N ARG A 22 -1.43 7.68 0.27
CA ARG A 22 -0.83 8.64 1.22
C ARG A 22 0.39 8.09 1.95
N ALA A 23 0.38 6.80 2.28
CA ALA A 23 1.52 6.14 2.91
C ALA A 23 2.72 6.12 1.95
N ILE A 24 2.49 5.81 0.67
CA ILE A 24 3.54 5.83 -0.36
C ILE A 24 4.06 7.25 -0.57
N GLU A 25 3.17 8.24 -0.69
CA GLU A 25 3.53 9.67 -0.75
C GLU A 25 4.46 10.06 0.40
N LYS A 26 4.10 9.70 1.64
CA LYS A 26 4.90 10.00 2.84
C LYS A 26 6.25 9.27 2.85
N VAL A 27 6.28 7.99 2.49
CA VAL A 27 7.52 7.17 2.50
C VAL A 27 8.49 7.62 1.41
N HIS A 28 7.98 8.00 0.24
CA HIS A 28 8.81 8.41 -0.91
C HIS A 28 9.02 9.93 -1.00
N GLY A 29 8.42 10.73 -0.12
CA GLY A 29 8.50 12.20 -0.16
C GLY A 29 7.82 12.82 -1.38
N ILE A 30 6.81 12.15 -1.93
CA ILE A 30 6.08 12.59 -3.14
C ILE A 30 4.85 13.38 -2.69
N LYS A 31 4.64 14.57 -3.27
CA LYS A 31 3.54 15.47 -2.86
C LYS A 31 2.16 14.99 -3.32
N GLU A 32 2.09 14.40 -4.51
CA GLU A 32 0.86 13.87 -5.09
C GLU A 32 1.22 12.67 -5.96
N LEU A 33 0.71 11.50 -5.58
CA LEU A 33 0.97 10.23 -6.27
C LEU A 33 -0.27 9.82 -7.05
N GLY A 34 -0.13 9.73 -8.38
CA GLY A 34 -1.15 9.17 -9.25
C GLY A 34 -1.35 7.67 -9.05
N GLU A 35 -2.52 7.15 -9.40
CA GLU A 35 -2.83 5.71 -9.27
C GLU A 35 -1.88 4.83 -10.10
N THR A 36 -1.53 5.28 -11.31
CA THR A 36 -0.60 4.57 -12.20
C THR A 36 0.79 4.44 -11.58
N ASP A 37 1.28 5.48 -10.90
CA ASP A 37 2.61 5.45 -10.29
C ASP A 37 2.60 4.62 -9.00
N ALA A 38 1.54 4.72 -8.19
CA ALA A 38 1.32 3.81 -7.07
C ALA A 38 1.30 2.34 -7.53
N MET A 39 0.70 2.06 -8.70
CA MET A 39 0.69 0.72 -9.28
C MET A 39 2.09 0.25 -9.64
N LYS A 40 2.88 1.06 -10.37
CA LYS A 40 4.27 0.73 -10.72
C LYS A 40 5.14 0.48 -9.49
N ILE A 41 4.98 1.31 -8.45
CA ILE A 41 5.69 1.11 -7.18
C ILE A 41 5.27 -0.21 -6.55
N SER A 42 3.96 -0.52 -6.52
CA SER A 42 3.46 -1.75 -5.92
C SER A 42 3.98 -3.02 -6.58
N GLU A 43 4.28 -2.98 -7.88
CA GLU A 43 4.85 -4.12 -8.61
C GLU A 43 6.22 -4.55 -8.06
N THR A 44 7.00 -3.63 -7.48
CA THR A 44 8.30 -3.95 -6.86
C THR A 44 8.19 -4.80 -5.59
N TRP A 45 6.99 -4.88 -4.98
CA TRP A 45 6.75 -5.68 -3.78
C TRP A 45 6.19 -7.06 -4.08
N LYS A 46 6.05 -7.43 -5.36
CA LYS A 46 5.71 -8.82 -5.72
C LYS A 46 6.78 -9.79 -5.19
N PRO A 47 6.39 -10.98 -4.71
CA PRO A 47 5.02 -11.54 -4.69
C PRO A 47 4.27 -11.27 -3.37
N TYR A 48 4.63 -10.24 -2.61
CA TYR A 48 4.14 -9.97 -1.25
C TYR A 48 3.50 -8.59 -1.08
N ARG A 49 2.76 -8.11 -2.09
CA ARG A 49 2.12 -6.78 -2.07
C ARG A 49 1.16 -6.57 -0.90
N SER A 50 0.52 -7.63 -0.40
CA SER A 50 -0.35 -7.53 0.77
C SER A 50 0.41 -7.35 2.07
N VAL A 51 1.66 -7.82 2.15
CA VAL A 51 2.55 -7.54 3.28
C VAL A 51 2.94 -6.06 3.25
N ALA A 52 3.42 -5.56 2.10
CA ALA A 52 3.75 -4.14 1.94
C ALA A 52 2.56 -3.23 2.30
N SER A 53 1.35 -3.56 1.85
CA SER A 53 0.13 -2.82 2.19
C SER A 53 -0.09 -2.73 3.71
N ARG A 54 0.16 -3.81 4.46
CA ARG A 54 0.05 -3.81 5.93
C ARG A 54 1.07 -2.87 6.60
N TYR A 55 2.31 -2.87 6.12
CA TYR A 55 3.33 -1.95 6.62
C TYR A 55 3.02 -0.49 6.30
N LEU A 56 2.48 -0.22 5.10
CA LEU A 56 2.05 1.12 4.69
C LEU A 56 0.89 1.65 5.55
N TRP A 57 -0.13 0.83 5.83
CA TRP A 57 -1.17 1.24 6.77
C TRP A 57 -0.60 1.47 8.17
N LYS A 58 0.36 0.64 8.61
CA LYS A 58 0.99 0.81 9.91
C LYS A 58 1.85 2.06 10.01
N SER A 59 2.49 2.52 8.93
CA SER A 59 3.31 3.74 8.93
C SER A 59 2.51 5.03 9.03
N LEU A 60 1.20 4.96 8.77
CA LEU A 60 0.25 6.06 8.99
C LEU A 60 -0.32 6.10 10.41
N ASP A 61 -0.14 5.02 11.16
CA ASP A 61 -0.66 4.86 12.51
C ASP A 61 0.21 5.68 13.48
N ASN A 62 -0.18 6.93 13.74
CA ASN A 62 0.53 7.89 14.62
C ASN A 62 0.38 7.55 16.12
N LYS A 63 0.59 6.28 16.51
CA LYS A 63 0.72 5.95 17.93
C LYS A 63 2.15 6.25 18.39
N GLY A 64 2.36 7.52 18.72
CA GLY A 64 3.38 7.94 19.69
C GLY A 64 2.85 7.77 21.10
#